data_AF-A0A1Y4Q644-F1
#
_entry.id   AF-A0A1Y4Q644-F1
#
_cell.length_a   1.000
_cell.length_b   1.000
_cell.length_c   1.000
_cell.angle_alpha   90.00
_cell.angle_beta   90.00
_cell.angle_gamma   90.00
#
_symmetry.space_group_name_H-M   'P 1'
#
loop_
_entity.id
_entity.type
_entity.pdbx_description
1 polymer ?
#
loop_
_entity_poly.entity_id
_entity_poly.type
_entity_poly.pdbx_seq_one_letter_code
_entity_poly.pdbx_strand_id
1 'polypeptide(L)' 'MKITLKTIFNIVYFCNLIYQIGFIGCKLLTHNPIDSTEWLVVISSIVATTLIYIIVKKLNSLINLYFKTF' A
#
# COMPACT_ATOMS: atom_id res chain seq x y z
N MET A 1 9.60 21.78 -4.81
CA MET A 1 9.33 20.37 -5.19
C MET A 1 7.84 20.11 -4.99
N LYS A 2 7.02 20.08 -6.05
CA LYS A 2 5.57 19.88 -5.91
C LYS A 2 5.30 18.42 -5.55
N ILE A 3 5.01 18.16 -4.30
CA ILE A 3 4.57 16.83 -3.84
C ILE A 3 3.24 16.56 -4.52
N THR A 4 3.24 15.63 -5.47
CA THR A 4 2.04 15.23 -6.20
C THR A 4 1.32 14.14 -5.42
N LEU A 5 -0.01 14.08 -5.48
CA LEU A 5 -0.81 13.06 -4.82
C LEU A 5 -0.31 11.63 -5.15
N LYS A 6 0.10 11.40 -6.40
CA LYS A 6 0.73 10.17 -6.87
C LYS A 6 1.96 9.76 -6.04
N THR A 7 2.82 10.73 -5.69
CA THR A 7 4.05 10.52 -4.93
C THR A 7 3.74 10.12 -3.49
N ILE A 8 2.76 10.78 -2.86
CA ILE A 8 2.32 10.44 -1.50
C ILE A 8 1.80 9.00 -1.46
N PHE A 9 0.94 8.61 -2.39
CA PHE A 9 0.41 7.24 -2.43
C PHE A 9 1.50 6.19 -2.66
N ASN A 10 2.48 6.49 -3.51
CA ASN A 10 3.61 5.58 -3.74
C ASN A 10 4.46 5.39 -2.47
N ILE A 11 4.67 6.47 -1.72
CA ILE A 11 5.40 6.44 -0.44
C ILE A 11 4.62 5.62 0.60
N VAL A 12 3.31 5.89 0.77
CA VAL A 12 2.47 5.16 1.73
C VAL A 12 2.43 3.66 1.40
N TYR A 13 2.32 3.31 0.12
CA TYR A 13 2.37 1.92 -0.34
C TYR A 13 3.71 1.26 0.02
N PHE A 14 4.82 1.96 -0.23
CA PHE A 14 6.16 1.45 0.06
C PHE A 14 6.41 1.30 1.57
N CYS A 15 5.97 2.26 2.38
CA CYS A 15 6.03 2.17 3.84
C CYS A 15 5.22 0.99 4.37
N ASN A 16 4.03 0.72 3.83
CA ASN A 16 3.22 -0.42 4.27
C ASN A 16 3.91 -1.76 3.92
N LEU A 17 4.53 -1.85 2.73
CA LEU A 17 5.32 -3.03 2.35
C LEU A 17 6.49 -3.27 3.31
N ILE A 18 7.25 -2.23 3.65
CA ILE A 18 8.35 -2.33 4.61
C ILE A 18 7.84 -2.77 5.99
N TYR A 19 6.75 -2.19 6.46
CA TYR A 19 6.15 -2.53 7.74
C TYR A 19 5.74 -4.01 7.79
N GLN A 20 5.09 -4.50 6.75
CA GLN A 20 4.66 -5.90 6.62
C GLN A 20 5.85 -6.87 6.66
N ILE A 21 6.90 -6.59 5.88
CA ILE A 21 8.12 -7.41 5.86
C ILE A 21 8.82 -7.38 7.22
N GLY A 22 8.92 -6.20 7.83
CA GLY A 22 9.52 -6.02 9.15
C GLY A 22 8.73 -6.76 10.24
N PHE A 23 7.41 -6.71 10.21
CA PHE A 23 6.53 -7.41 11.15
C PHE A 23 6.70 -8.93 11.05
N ILE A 24 6.64 -9.49 9.84
CA ILE A 24 6.85 -10.92 9.60
C ILE A 24 8.26 -11.33 10.01
N GLY A 25 9.28 -10.55 9.64
CA GLY A 25 10.68 -10.81 9.98
C GLY A 25 10.94 -10.78 11.49
N CYS A 26 10.37 -9.82 12.20
CA CYS A 26 10.51 -9.70 13.66
C CYS A 26 9.84 -10.87 14.39
N LYS A 27 8.66 -11.29 13.96
CA LYS A 27 7.97 -12.50 14.47
C LYS A 27 8.77 -13.78 14.23
N LEU A 28 9.35 -13.93 13.04
CA LEU A 28 10.25 -15.05 12.71
C LEU A 28 11.50 -15.08 13.61
N LEU A 29 12.13 -13.92 13.83
CA LEU A 29 13.32 -13.79 14.68
C LEU A 29 13.04 -14.04 16.16
N THR A 30 11.82 -13.73 16.62
CA THR A 30 11.40 -13.95 18.00
C THR A 30 10.86 -15.37 18.24
N HIS A 31 10.92 -16.26 17.24
CA HIS A 31 10.36 -17.62 17.26
C HIS A 31 8.89 -17.66 17.70
N ASN A 32 8.18 -16.54 17.54
CA ASN A 32 6.82 -16.40 18.01
C ASN A 32 5.90 -16.73 16.83
N PRO A 33 5.04 -17.76 16.94
CA PRO A 33 4.20 -18.16 15.83
C PRO A 33 3.29 -16.99 15.42
N ILE A 34 3.15 -16.80 14.11
CA ILE A 34 2.20 -15.84 13.55
C ILE A 34 0.84 -16.52 13.58
N ASP A 35 -0.07 -16.00 14.41
CA ASP A 35 -1.41 -16.54 14.52
C ASP A 35 -2.21 -16.35 13.24
N SER A 36 -3.23 -17.19 13.04
CA SER A 36 -4.12 -17.11 11.86
C SER A 36 -4.78 -15.72 11.71
N THR A 37 -5.11 -15.07 12.83
CA THR A 37 -5.62 -13.69 12.85
C THR A 37 -4.58 -12.68 12.35
N GLU A 38 -3.31 -12.84 12.73
CA GLU A 38 -2.24 -11.93 12.29
C GLU A 38 -1.94 -12.09 10.80
N TRP A 39 -1.97 -13.33 10.29
CA TRP A 39 -1.90 -13.60 8.85
C TRP A 39 -3.05 -12.96 8.08
N LEU A 40 -4.27 -13.02 8.61
CA LEU A 40 -5.42 -12.33 8.01
C LEU A 40 -5.23 -10.81 7.99
N VAL A 41 -4.68 -10.22 9.05
CA VAL A 41 -4.38 -8.77 9.10
C VAL A 41 -3.32 -8.39 8.06
N VAL A 42 -2.25 -9.18 7.95
CA VAL A 42 -1.20 -8.98 6.95
C VAL A 42 -1.79 -9.01 5.53
N ILE A 43 -2.50 -10.08 5.19
CA ILE A 43 -3.08 -10.28 3.85
C ILE A 43 -4.12 -9.20 3.53
N SER A 44 -5.04 -8.92 4.46
CA SER A 44 -6.08 -7.91 4.26
C SER A 44 -5.51 -6.50 4.09
N SER A 45 -4.47 -6.15 4.84
CA SER A 45 -3.77 -4.87 4.69
C SER A 45 -3.05 -4.77 3.34
N ILE A 46 -2.39 -5.83 2.87
CA ILE A 46 -1.81 -5.86 1.52
C ILE A 46 -2.90 -5.63 0.46
N VAL A 47 -3.98 -6.42 0.51
CA VAL A 47 -5.09 -6.34 -0.44
C VAL A 47 -5.74 -4.95 -0.45
N ALA A 48 -6.01 -4.38 0.73
CA ALA A 48 -6.59 -3.04 0.86
C ALA A 48 -5.69 -1.98 0.22
N THR A 49 -4.38 -2.06 0.48
CA THR A 49 -3.42 -1.08 -0.05
C THR A 49 -3.26 -1.20 -1.57
N THR A 50 -3.27 -2.42 -2.10
CA THR A 50 -3.26 -2.68 -3.56
C THR A 50 -4.53 -2.15 -4.22
N LEU A 51 -5.70 -2.37 -3.63
CA LEU A 51 -6.97 -1.85 -4.15
C LEU A 51 -6.98 -0.32 -4.18
N ILE A 52 -6.56 0.32 -3.09
CA ILE A 52 -6.43 1.79 -3.01
C ILE A 52 -5.48 2.28 -4.10
N TYR A 53 -4.33 1.63 -4.28
CA TYR A 53 -3.37 2.01 -5.32
C TYR A 53 -3.98 1.94 -6.73
N ILE A 54 -4.71 0.88 -7.05
CA ILE A 54 -5.38 0.71 -8.36
C ILE A 54 -6.45 1.78 -8.56
N ILE A 55 -7.30 2.02 -7.55
CA ILE A 55 -8.38 3.02 -7.61
C ILE A 55 -7.79 4.42 -7.82
N VAL A 56 -6.79 4.79 -7.02
CA VAL A 56 -6.10 6.07 -7.11
C VAL A 56 -5.42 6.24 -8.47
N LYS A 57 -4.73 5.20 -8.97
CA LYS A 57 -4.09 5.25 -10.29
C LYS A 57 -5.13 5.47 -11.40
N LYS A 58 -6.29 4.81 -11.32
CA LYS A 58 -7.38 4.96 -12.28
C LYS A 58 -8.02 6.36 -12.22
N LEU A 59 -8.27 6.88 -11.02
CA LEU A 59 -8.75 8.26 -10.80
C LEU A 59 -7.77 9.30 -11.36
N ASN A 60 -6.48 9.15 -11.08
CA ASN A 60 -5.46 10.08 -11.55
C ASN A 60 -5.33 10.04 -13.09
N SER A 61 -5.51 8.87 -13.70
CA SER A 61 -5.58 8.73 -15.16
C SER A 61 -6.80 9.44 -15.74
N LEU A 62 -7.97 9.32 -15.10
CA LEU A 62 -9.20 9.99 -15.53
C LEU A 62 -9.09 11.50 -15.41
N ILE A 63 -8.58 12.00 -14.28
CA ILE A 63 -8.36 13.44 -14.05
C ILE A 63 -7.40 14.01 -15.10
N ASN A 64 -6.30 13.31 -15.39
CA ASN A 64 -5.34 13.74 -16.40
C ASN A 64 -5.92 13.72 -17.83
N LEU A 65 -6.84 12.79 -18.13
CA LEU A 65 -7.57 12.78 -19.40
C LEU A 65 -8.53 13.97 -19.50
N TYR A 66 -9.26 14.26 -18.42
CA TYR A 66 -10.20 15.38 -18.35
C TYR A 66 -9.48 16.72 -18.57
N PHE A 67 -8.34 16.94 -17.90
CA PHE A 67 -7.52 18.14 -18.06
C PHE A 67 -6.78 18.25 -19.39
N LYS A 68 -6.67 17.17 -20.17
CA LYS A 68 -6.02 17.17 -21.49
C LYS A 68 -7.02 17.42 -22.63
N THR A 69 -8.32 17.33 -22.34
CA THR A 69 -9.41 17.51 -23.32
C THR A 69 -9.98 18.93 -23.31
N PHE A 70 -9.55 19.76 -22.34
CA PHE A 70 -9.80 21.20 -22.24
C PHE A 70 -8.48 21.95 -22.47
#